data_AF-A0A5B8MWK5-F1
#
_entry.id   AF-A0A5B8MWK5-F1
#
_cell.length_a   1.000
_cell.length_b   1.000
_cell.length_c   1.000
_cell.angle_alpha   90.00
_cell.angle_beta   90.00
_cell.angle_gamma   90.00
#
_symmetry.space_group_name_H-M   'P 1'
#
loop_
_entity.id
_entity.type
_entity.pdbx_description
1 polymer ?
#
loop_
_entity_poly.entity_id
_entity_poly.type
_entity_poly.pdbx_seq_one_letter_code
_entity_poly.pdbx_strand_id
1 'polypeptide(L)'
;MTKAKMKVVGAVALLACLAVATAAPADNATESCLTMAAKLNERYAVGSSRFNTSATGQEARDELREWMTSNGILLSMCNPQGYPDVYGPCTDEFPMDHLAASWVGLTDRARDLVEADTFSPFPVYVAAVGVIYDPAFEQVQVHCSSPTDMSSSGRQEDEDGNPGCGPIRNSALYGQDSLFRKIQEHFSATNATTTNATVEYAAADALKQYYKAVSGWDQMNWKAGEDFAEGPFNKTCRTLDGGDTPLNWPAVTPVDPSMAACRAFIADPKNIVSAGKFGSFGVINEVGSWDINSTVIREGLGHEYCIDDDVDPCVAEGFCSGRPLDWMGACTWKPEDFMSSIDAQHEISTMKSPSVDGPSIGLWNEISIPVEANTPQGVQAVFHFGDYFDTWIGNSLAQDADGAEDNPFPSDYGEYARYSAQKLAEGYYGGVPVITVTPTKENALAGKIFGC
;
A
#
# COMPACT_ATOMS: atom_id res chain seq x y z
N MET A 1 19.17 -47.77 -53.73
CA MET A 1 18.75 -48.35 -52.44
C MET A 1 17.29 -48.00 -52.19
N THR A 2 16.59 -48.98 -51.65
CA THR A 2 15.17 -49.17 -51.38
C THR A 2 14.40 -48.00 -50.72
N LYS A 3 13.26 -47.69 -51.35
CA LYS A 3 11.92 -47.37 -50.79
C LYS A 3 11.79 -47.04 -49.29
N ALA A 4 11.09 -45.93 -49.01
CA ALA A 4 9.84 -46.01 -48.24
C ALA A 4 8.90 -44.85 -48.63
N LYS A 5 7.66 -45.22 -48.96
CA LYS A 5 6.51 -44.34 -49.16
C LYS A 5 5.97 -43.95 -47.78
N MET A 6 5.56 -42.70 -47.60
CA MET A 6 4.42 -42.41 -46.72
C MET A 6 3.57 -41.27 -47.28
N LYS A 7 2.28 -41.37 -46.98
CA LYS A 7 1.15 -40.91 -47.78
C LYS A 7 0.84 -39.43 -47.56
N VAL A 8 0.33 -38.83 -48.63
CA VAL A 8 -0.57 -37.67 -48.68
C VAL A 8 -1.74 -37.84 -47.71
N VAL A 9 -2.09 -36.82 -46.93
CA VAL A 9 -3.40 -36.12 -46.79
C VAL A 9 -3.04 -34.87 -45.97
N GLY A 10 -3.13 -33.63 -46.43
CA GLY A 10 -4.28 -32.92 -46.97
C GLY A 10 -4.37 -31.64 -46.14
N ALA A 11 -4.19 -30.49 -46.79
CA ALA A 11 -4.23 -29.19 -46.15
C ALA A 11 -5.67 -28.75 -45.82
N VAL A 12 -5.74 -27.73 -44.96
CA VAL A 12 -6.84 -26.76 -44.77
C VAL A 12 -7.95 -27.17 -43.80
N ALA A 13 -7.88 -26.61 -42.60
CA ALA A 13 -8.93 -25.72 -42.09
C ALA A 13 -8.35 -24.89 -40.92
N LEU A 14 -7.81 -23.71 -41.25
CA LEU A 14 -7.86 -22.58 -40.32
C LEU A 14 -9.34 -22.27 -40.13
N LEU A 15 -9.87 -22.56 -38.94
CA LEU A 15 -11.11 -21.99 -38.46
C LEU A 15 -10.79 -21.29 -37.15
N ALA A 16 -10.78 -19.97 -37.25
CA ALA A 16 -10.78 -19.04 -36.15
C ALA A 16 -11.81 -19.46 -35.11
N CYS A 17 -11.36 -19.77 -33.90
CA CYS A 17 -12.18 -19.57 -32.72
C CYS A 17 -11.98 -18.11 -32.29
N LEU A 18 -12.56 -17.19 -33.07
CA LEU A 18 -13.07 -15.96 -32.50
C LEU A 18 -14.22 -16.41 -31.61
N ALA A 19 -13.95 -16.60 -30.32
CA ALA A 19 -14.99 -16.63 -29.32
C ALA A 19 -15.63 -15.24 -29.33
N VAL A 20 -16.68 -15.10 -30.14
CA VAL A 20 -17.62 -14.01 -30.01
C VAL A 20 -18.20 -14.17 -28.60
N ALA A 21 -17.83 -13.27 -27.70
CA ALA A 21 -18.51 -13.09 -26.43
C ALA A 21 -19.98 -12.77 -26.76
N THR A 22 -20.81 -13.81 -26.81
CA THR A 22 -22.25 -13.64 -26.80
C THR A 22 -22.57 -13.10 -25.42
N ALA A 23 -22.96 -11.83 -25.35
CA ALA A 23 -23.54 -11.23 -24.16
C ALA A 23 -24.56 -12.20 -23.58
N ALA A 24 -24.29 -12.71 -22.37
CA ALA A 24 -25.24 -13.54 -21.66
C ALA A 24 -26.56 -12.75 -21.53
N PRO A 25 -27.73 -13.41 -21.59
CA PRO A 25 -28.99 -12.73 -21.31
C PRO A 25 -28.90 -12.02 -19.95
N ALA A 26 -29.43 -10.81 -19.85
CA ALA A 26 -29.32 -9.95 -18.67
C ALA A 26 -29.77 -10.64 -17.36
N ASP A 27 -30.68 -11.62 -17.45
CA ASP A 27 -31.10 -12.46 -16.33
C ASP A 27 -29.97 -13.33 -15.77
N ASN A 28 -29.13 -13.92 -16.65
CA ASN A 28 -27.96 -14.70 -16.24
C ASN A 28 -26.85 -13.82 -15.64
N ALA A 29 -26.71 -12.58 -16.12
CA ALA A 29 -25.73 -11.63 -15.57
C ALA A 29 -26.14 -11.12 -14.18
N THR A 30 -27.44 -10.93 -13.94
CA THR A 30 -27.97 -10.57 -12.62
C THR A 30 -27.87 -11.75 -11.65
N GLU A 31 -28.19 -12.97 -12.10
CA GLU A 31 -28.05 -14.19 -11.30
C GLU A 31 -26.57 -14.48 -10.97
N SER A 32 -25.63 -14.25 -11.89
CA SER A 32 -24.20 -14.39 -11.63
C SER A 32 -23.68 -13.33 -10.66
N CYS A 33 -24.16 -12.10 -10.76
CA CYS A 33 -23.87 -11.01 -9.83
C CYS A 33 -24.34 -11.31 -8.40
N LEU A 34 -25.60 -11.70 -8.22
CA LEU A 34 -26.16 -12.05 -6.90
C LEU A 34 -25.44 -13.26 -6.28
N THR A 35 -25.12 -14.26 -7.09
CA THR A 35 -24.35 -15.45 -6.64
C THR A 35 -22.95 -15.05 -6.19
N MET A 36 -22.28 -14.19 -6.95
CA MET A 36 -20.94 -13.69 -6.60
C MET A 36 -20.99 -12.81 -5.35
N ALA A 37 -21.94 -11.89 -5.24
CA ALA A 37 -22.12 -11.05 -4.05
C ALA A 37 -22.34 -11.91 -2.79
N ALA A 38 -23.18 -12.96 -2.88
CA ALA A 38 -23.38 -13.90 -1.77
C ALA A 38 -22.08 -14.64 -1.39
N LYS A 39 -21.33 -15.14 -2.37
CA LYS A 39 -20.00 -15.78 -2.17
C LYS A 39 -19.02 -14.82 -1.48
N LEU A 40 -18.96 -13.56 -1.91
CA LEU A 40 -18.06 -12.55 -1.35
C LEU A 40 -18.49 -12.15 0.07
N ASN A 41 -19.78 -12.01 0.35
CA ASN A 41 -20.29 -11.75 1.70
C ASN A 41 -19.97 -12.89 2.67
N GLU A 42 -20.10 -14.14 2.23
CA GLU A 42 -19.71 -15.31 3.03
C GLU A 42 -18.22 -15.29 3.38
N ARG A 43 -17.36 -15.06 2.38
CA ARG A 43 -15.90 -14.93 2.59
C ARG A 43 -15.54 -13.74 3.47
N TYR A 44 -16.23 -12.60 3.31
CA TYR A 44 -15.98 -11.40 4.10
C TYR A 44 -16.28 -11.62 5.59
N ALA A 45 -17.28 -12.43 5.93
CA ALA A 45 -17.62 -12.77 7.31
C ALA A 45 -16.67 -13.81 7.93
N VAL A 46 -15.37 -13.51 7.94
CA VAL A 46 -14.27 -14.41 8.38
C VAL A 46 -14.45 -14.94 9.81
N GLY A 47 -14.85 -14.07 10.74
CA GLY A 47 -14.98 -14.41 12.17
C GLY A 47 -13.66 -14.84 12.80
N SER A 48 -13.65 -16.00 13.49
CA SER A 48 -12.51 -16.52 14.25
C SER A 48 -11.49 -17.31 13.41
N SER A 49 -11.71 -17.44 12.09
CA SER A 49 -10.90 -18.26 11.18
C SER A 49 -9.57 -17.57 10.84
N ARG A 50 -8.67 -17.48 11.82
CA ARG A 50 -7.35 -16.82 11.63
C ARG A 50 -6.42 -17.71 10.80
N PHE A 51 -5.66 -17.09 9.90
CA PHE A 51 -4.53 -17.77 9.26
C PHE A 51 -3.41 -18.01 10.27
N ASN A 52 -2.90 -19.24 10.31
CA ASN A 52 -1.79 -19.63 11.16
C ASN A 52 -1.05 -20.78 10.46
N THR A 53 0.23 -20.61 10.23
CA THR A 53 1.08 -21.62 9.60
C THR A 53 2.40 -21.73 10.36
N SER A 54 3.04 -22.90 10.27
CA SER A 54 4.45 -23.08 10.65
C SER A 54 5.37 -23.15 9.45
N ALA A 55 4.82 -23.12 8.23
CA ALA A 55 5.57 -23.09 6.99
C ALA A 55 6.20 -21.71 6.77
N THR A 56 7.17 -21.64 5.86
CA THR A 56 7.84 -20.38 5.47
C THR A 56 8.07 -20.36 3.97
N GLY A 57 8.19 -19.18 3.37
CA GLY A 57 8.49 -19.06 1.94
C GLY A 57 7.33 -19.56 1.06
N GLN A 58 7.61 -20.35 0.02
CA GLN A 58 6.59 -20.77 -0.96
C GLN A 58 5.46 -21.61 -0.32
N GLU A 59 5.77 -22.49 0.62
CA GLU A 59 4.74 -23.30 1.29
C GLU A 59 3.77 -22.43 2.10
N ALA A 60 4.28 -21.41 2.82
CA ALA A 60 3.44 -20.43 3.50
C ALA A 60 2.57 -19.62 2.53
N ARG A 61 3.08 -19.29 1.33
CA ARG A 61 2.31 -18.59 0.28
C ARG A 61 1.17 -19.45 -0.24
N ASP A 62 1.45 -20.72 -0.50
CA ASP A 62 0.46 -21.66 -1.02
C ASP A 62 -0.66 -21.88 0.01
N GLU A 63 -0.30 -22.07 1.29
CA GLU A 63 -1.25 -22.18 2.39
C GLU A 63 -2.06 -20.90 2.61
N LEU A 64 -1.42 -19.72 2.56
CA LEU A 64 -2.11 -18.43 2.68
C LEU A 64 -3.10 -18.23 1.54
N ARG A 65 -2.71 -18.58 0.32
CA ARG A 65 -3.58 -18.51 -0.87
C ARG A 65 -4.79 -19.45 -0.73
N GLU A 66 -4.57 -20.68 -0.28
CA GLU A 66 -5.65 -21.63 0.01
C GLU A 66 -6.60 -21.07 1.07
N TRP A 67 -6.06 -20.53 2.17
CA TRP A 67 -6.87 -19.90 3.22
C TRP A 67 -7.67 -18.70 2.68
N MET A 68 -7.06 -17.82 1.88
CA MET A 68 -7.72 -16.64 1.29
C MET A 68 -8.87 -17.01 0.33
N THR A 69 -8.85 -18.22 -0.25
CA THR A 69 -9.92 -18.70 -1.14
C THR A 69 -11.28 -18.75 -0.41
N SER A 70 -11.26 -18.98 0.90
CA SER A 70 -12.45 -19.05 1.76
C SER A 70 -12.52 -17.94 2.81
N ASN A 71 -11.51 -17.09 2.94
CA ASN A 71 -11.43 -16.08 4.01
C ASN A 71 -11.03 -14.71 3.46
N GLY A 72 -11.92 -13.74 3.64
CA GLY A 72 -11.74 -12.36 3.22
C GLY A 72 -11.67 -12.18 1.72
N ILE A 73 -11.39 -10.94 1.33
CA ILE A 73 -11.44 -10.45 -0.04
C ILE A 73 -10.12 -9.75 -0.33
N LEU A 74 -9.41 -10.23 -1.34
CA LEU A 74 -8.22 -9.57 -1.86
C LEU A 74 -8.64 -8.68 -3.03
N LEU A 75 -8.35 -7.40 -2.94
CA LEU A 75 -8.83 -6.41 -3.88
C LEU A 75 -7.81 -5.31 -4.17
N SER A 76 -8.00 -4.60 -5.27
CA SER A 76 -7.32 -3.33 -5.56
C SER A 76 -8.37 -2.34 -6.07
N MET A 77 -8.12 -1.04 -5.97
CA MET A 77 -8.97 -0.01 -6.58
C MET A 77 -8.15 0.91 -7.45
N CYS A 78 -8.81 1.50 -8.43
CA CYS A 78 -8.26 2.48 -9.33
C CYS A 78 -9.27 3.57 -9.66
N ASN A 79 -8.73 4.67 -10.19
CA ASN A 79 -9.54 5.64 -10.90
C ASN A 79 -9.35 5.36 -12.40
N PRO A 80 -10.31 4.69 -13.07
CA PRO A 80 -10.15 4.39 -14.49
C PRO A 80 -9.93 5.69 -15.28
N GLN A 81 -9.07 5.64 -16.31
CA GLN A 81 -8.89 6.74 -17.25
C GLN A 81 -9.72 6.54 -18.53
N GLY A 82 -10.11 7.65 -19.18
CA GLY A 82 -10.59 7.63 -20.57
C GLY A 82 -12.11 7.70 -20.80
N TYR A 83 -12.92 8.25 -19.89
CA TYR A 83 -14.35 8.45 -20.17
C TYR A 83 -14.62 9.13 -21.53
N PRO A 84 -15.52 8.61 -22.40
CA PRO A 84 -16.46 7.49 -22.23
C PRO A 84 -15.93 6.11 -22.66
N ASP A 85 -14.69 5.97 -23.09
CA ASP A 85 -14.10 4.71 -23.53
C ASP A 85 -12.93 4.35 -22.62
N VAL A 86 -13.20 3.65 -21.51
CA VAL A 86 -12.18 3.31 -20.50
C VAL A 86 -11.04 2.50 -21.11
N TYR A 87 -9.81 2.97 -20.94
CA TYR A 87 -8.61 2.34 -21.48
C TYR A 87 -7.74 1.76 -20.36
N GLY A 88 -7.57 0.43 -20.35
CA GLY A 88 -6.64 -0.27 -19.45
C GLY A 88 -7.23 -0.71 -18.11
N PRO A 89 -6.62 -1.70 -17.44
CA PRO A 89 -6.98 -2.16 -16.10
C PRO A 89 -6.55 -1.16 -15.03
N CYS A 90 -6.94 -1.46 -13.79
CA CYS A 90 -6.66 -0.65 -12.60
C CYS A 90 -5.18 -0.39 -12.26
N THR A 91 -4.22 -0.94 -13.00
CA THR A 91 -2.79 -0.88 -12.65
C THR A 91 -1.87 -0.44 -13.79
N ASP A 92 -2.39 -0.16 -14.99
CA ASP A 92 -1.54 0.14 -16.18
C ASP A 92 -0.97 1.57 -16.17
N GLU A 93 -1.41 2.42 -15.25
CA GLU A 93 -1.02 3.84 -15.18
C GLU A 93 0.32 4.08 -14.50
N PHE A 94 0.79 3.11 -13.70
CA PHE A 94 2.03 3.19 -12.96
C PHE A 94 2.97 2.07 -13.42
N PRO A 95 4.24 2.37 -13.74
CA PRO A 95 5.23 1.34 -14.04
C PRO A 95 5.56 0.57 -12.76
N MET A 96 4.72 -0.38 -12.40
CA MET A 96 4.89 -1.25 -11.24
C MET A 96 5.39 -2.63 -11.68
N ASP A 97 6.28 -3.19 -10.87
CA ASP A 97 6.78 -4.57 -10.98
C ASP A 97 5.91 -5.57 -10.20
N HIS A 98 4.84 -5.09 -9.55
CA HIS A 98 3.83 -5.85 -8.80
C HIS A 98 2.47 -5.12 -8.85
N LEU A 99 1.42 -5.72 -8.30
CA LEU A 99 0.15 -5.04 -8.06
C LEU A 99 0.04 -4.71 -6.58
N ALA A 100 -0.37 -3.48 -6.28
CA ALA A 100 -0.80 -3.07 -4.95
C ALA A 100 -2.23 -3.58 -4.72
N ALA A 101 -2.39 -4.45 -3.74
CA ALA A 101 -3.68 -5.00 -3.32
C ALA A 101 -3.87 -4.80 -1.81
N SER A 102 -5.04 -5.17 -1.34
CA SER A 102 -5.45 -5.08 0.05
C SER A 102 -6.36 -6.23 0.39
N TRP A 103 -6.27 -6.72 1.61
CA TRP A 103 -7.14 -7.76 2.12
C TRP A 103 -8.13 -7.18 3.11
N VAL A 104 -9.40 -7.51 2.92
CA VAL A 104 -10.48 -7.10 3.83
C VAL A 104 -11.26 -8.31 4.31
N GLY A 105 -11.59 -8.33 5.60
CA GLY A 105 -12.40 -9.37 6.21
C GLY A 105 -12.83 -8.98 7.62
N LEU A 106 -14.07 -9.31 7.96
CA LEU A 106 -14.65 -9.07 9.28
C LEU A 106 -14.23 -10.18 10.25
N THR A 107 -12.97 -10.14 10.67
CA THR A 107 -12.45 -10.93 11.78
C THR A 107 -13.19 -10.59 13.09
N ASP A 108 -13.10 -11.42 14.12
CA ASP A 108 -13.70 -11.11 15.43
C ASP A 108 -13.21 -9.75 15.97
N ARG A 109 -11.91 -9.47 15.85
CA ARG A 109 -11.33 -8.18 16.26
C ARG A 109 -11.87 -7.02 15.43
N ALA A 110 -11.92 -7.16 14.10
CA ALA A 110 -12.47 -6.13 13.22
C ALA A 110 -13.96 -5.87 13.52
N ARG A 111 -14.74 -6.92 13.80
CA ARG A 111 -16.14 -6.82 14.20
C ARG A 111 -16.31 -5.97 15.44
N ASP A 112 -15.53 -6.23 16.49
CA ASP A 112 -15.59 -5.47 17.74
C ASP A 112 -15.26 -3.98 17.51
N LEU A 113 -14.26 -3.71 16.65
CA LEU A 113 -13.83 -2.34 16.36
C LEU A 113 -14.84 -1.56 15.49
N VAL A 114 -15.48 -2.23 14.53
CA VAL A 114 -16.58 -1.69 13.72
C VAL A 114 -17.80 -1.43 14.60
N GLU A 115 -18.13 -2.35 15.52
CA GLU A 115 -19.21 -2.16 16.49
C GLU A 115 -18.96 -0.94 17.39
N ALA A 116 -17.70 -0.67 17.73
CA ALA A 116 -17.26 0.48 18.52
C ALA A 116 -17.09 1.79 17.74
N ASP A 117 -17.35 1.84 16.42
CA ASP A 117 -17.14 3.02 15.57
C ASP A 117 -15.68 3.53 15.56
N THR A 118 -14.73 2.61 15.65
CA THR A 118 -13.28 2.91 15.67
C THR A 118 -12.53 2.40 14.45
N PHE A 119 -13.17 1.61 13.60
CA PHE A 119 -12.57 1.02 12.41
C PHE A 119 -13.55 1.04 11.25
N SER A 120 -13.08 1.42 10.06
CA SER A 120 -13.89 1.35 8.84
C SER A 120 -13.98 -0.10 8.38
N PRO A 121 -15.18 -0.65 8.14
CA PRO A 121 -15.33 -2.06 7.75
C PRO A 121 -14.76 -2.38 6.36
N PHE A 122 -14.53 -1.36 5.55
CA PHE A 122 -13.98 -1.45 4.21
C PHE A 122 -13.23 -0.14 3.87
N PRO A 123 -12.05 -0.20 3.25
CA PRO A 123 -11.33 1.00 2.85
C PRO A 123 -12.02 1.66 1.65
N VAL A 124 -12.01 2.99 1.61
CA VAL A 124 -12.51 3.78 0.48
C VAL A 124 -11.46 4.83 0.17
N TYR A 125 -11.14 4.99 -1.11
CA TYR A 125 -10.18 5.96 -1.61
C TYR A 125 -10.83 6.81 -2.70
N VAL A 126 -10.10 7.82 -3.20
CA VAL A 126 -10.45 8.60 -4.40
C VAL A 126 -10.40 7.78 -5.71
N ALA A 127 -10.64 6.47 -5.60
CA ALA A 127 -10.72 5.48 -6.65
C ALA A 127 -12.13 4.87 -6.61
N ALA A 128 -12.87 4.98 -7.72
CA ALA A 128 -14.30 4.65 -7.77
C ALA A 128 -14.60 3.19 -8.13
N VAL A 129 -13.61 2.51 -8.71
CA VAL A 129 -13.73 1.15 -9.23
C VAL A 129 -12.66 0.28 -8.61
N GLY A 130 -13.02 -0.95 -8.24
CA GLY A 130 -12.03 -1.93 -7.83
C GLY A 130 -12.19 -3.28 -8.46
N VAL A 131 -11.14 -4.08 -8.34
CA VAL A 131 -11.05 -5.44 -8.83
C VAL A 131 -10.92 -6.37 -7.63
N ILE A 132 -11.59 -7.52 -7.69
CA ILE A 132 -11.48 -8.57 -6.69
C ILE A 132 -10.73 -9.72 -7.34
N TYR A 133 -9.54 -9.99 -6.81
CA TYR A 133 -8.71 -11.08 -7.28
C TYR A 133 -9.28 -12.44 -6.84
N ASP A 134 -8.99 -13.48 -7.61
CA ASP A 134 -9.32 -14.87 -7.29
C ASP A 134 -8.09 -15.59 -6.74
N PRO A 135 -8.00 -15.83 -5.41
CA PRO A 135 -6.89 -16.59 -4.84
C PRO A 135 -6.77 -18.02 -5.38
N ALA A 136 -7.81 -18.59 -6.00
CA ALA A 136 -7.71 -19.90 -6.64
C ALA A 136 -6.75 -19.88 -7.85
N PHE A 137 -6.54 -18.72 -8.48
CA PHE A 137 -5.55 -18.53 -9.56
C PHE A 137 -4.13 -18.53 -9.00
N GLU A 138 -3.24 -19.32 -9.58
CA GLU A 138 -1.91 -19.57 -9.00
C GLU A 138 -1.03 -18.32 -8.95
N GLN A 139 -1.24 -17.33 -9.82
CA GLN A 139 -0.49 -16.06 -9.83
C GLN A 139 -1.03 -15.06 -8.79
N VAL A 140 -2.20 -15.29 -8.18
CA VAL A 140 -2.70 -14.47 -7.07
C VAL A 140 -2.06 -14.98 -5.78
N GLN A 141 -0.81 -14.59 -5.56
CA GLN A 141 -0.03 -14.94 -4.38
C GLN A 141 0.46 -13.70 -3.66
N VAL A 142 0.37 -13.71 -2.33
CA VAL A 142 0.91 -12.64 -1.49
C VAL A 142 2.43 -12.78 -1.42
N HIS A 143 3.15 -11.77 -1.87
CA HIS A 143 4.60 -11.67 -1.62
C HIS A 143 4.89 -11.22 -0.20
N CYS A 144 4.20 -10.18 0.24
CA CYS A 144 4.34 -9.58 1.55
C CYS A 144 3.12 -8.71 1.85
N SER A 145 3.04 -8.25 3.10
CA SER A 145 2.02 -7.31 3.55
C SER A 145 2.60 -6.20 4.42
N SER A 146 2.02 -5.01 4.34
CA SER A 146 2.21 -3.89 5.23
C SER A 146 0.87 -3.50 5.85
N PRO A 147 0.84 -3.05 7.11
CA PRO A 147 -0.41 -2.75 7.80
C PRO A 147 -1.14 -1.50 7.23
N THR A 148 -0.47 -0.69 6.41
CA THR A 148 -1.02 0.49 5.74
C THR A 148 -0.44 0.64 4.32
N ASP A 149 -1.03 1.51 3.51
CA ASP A 149 -0.69 1.81 2.11
C ASP A 149 0.45 2.81 2.06
N MET A 150 1.65 2.25 2.05
CA MET A 150 2.91 2.97 2.06
C MET A 150 3.55 2.85 0.67
N SER A 151 2.88 3.44 -0.33
CA SER A 151 3.35 3.64 -1.71
C SER A 151 4.16 2.45 -2.24
N SER A 152 3.52 1.28 -2.34
CA SER A 152 4.14 0.01 -2.80
C SER A 152 5.03 0.15 -4.04
N SER A 153 4.59 0.95 -5.00
CA SER A 153 5.31 1.28 -6.24
C SER A 153 6.67 1.92 -6.01
N GLY A 154 6.81 2.63 -4.90
CA GLY A 154 8.04 3.26 -4.44
C GLY A 154 8.98 2.29 -3.72
N ARG A 155 8.58 1.05 -3.43
CA ARG A 155 9.43 0.07 -2.74
C ARG A 155 10.35 -0.68 -3.70
N GLN A 156 11.50 -1.07 -3.17
CA GLN A 156 12.44 -1.95 -3.86
C GLN A 156 12.09 -3.42 -3.60
N GLU A 157 12.73 -4.32 -4.32
CA GLU A 157 12.63 -5.75 -4.03
C GLU A 157 13.24 -6.10 -2.66
N ASP A 158 12.69 -7.10 -1.98
CA ASP A 158 13.31 -7.65 -0.77
C ASP A 158 14.54 -8.51 -1.08
N GLU A 159 15.15 -9.10 -0.04
CA GLU A 159 16.33 -9.99 -0.17
C GLU A 159 16.04 -11.26 -1.01
N ASP A 160 14.77 -11.66 -1.12
CA ASP A 160 14.31 -12.81 -1.87
C ASP A 160 13.92 -12.42 -3.33
N GLY A 161 14.05 -11.14 -3.70
CA GLY A 161 13.70 -10.61 -5.02
C GLY A 161 12.21 -10.33 -5.20
N ASN A 162 11.43 -10.25 -4.12
CA ASN A 162 10.01 -9.97 -4.21
C ASN A 162 9.74 -8.48 -4.42
N PRO A 163 9.08 -8.07 -5.52
CA PRO A 163 8.74 -6.67 -5.78
C PRO A 163 7.78 -6.12 -4.72
N GLY A 164 7.92 -4.84 -4.38
CA GLY A 164 7.05 -4.19 -3.39
C GLY A 164 7.30 -4.58 -1.92
N CYS A 165 8.28 -5.43 -1.63
CA CYS A 165 8.46 -6.00 -0.28
C CYS A 165 9.65 -5.46 0.50
N GLY A 166 10.53 -4.71 -0.16
CA GLY A 166 11.66 -4.04 0.47
C GLY A 166 11.31 -2.67 1.07
N PRO A 167 12.34 -1.96 1.53
CA PRO A 167 12.25 -0.56 1.90
C PRO A 167 11.78 0.31 0.72
N ILE A 168 11.27 1.52 1.01
CA ILE A 168 11.07 2.53 -0.03
C ILE A 168 12.42 2.83 -0.71
N ARG A 169 12.44 2.87 -2.04
CA ARG A 169 13.63 3.01 -2.89
C ARG A 169 14.45 4.25 -2.55
N ASN A 170 13.80 5.36 -2.19
CA ASN A 170 14.45 6.62 -1.80
C ASN A 170 14.72 6.75 -0.30
N SER A 171 14.32 5.78 0.55
CA SER A 171 14.61 5.80 1.99
C SER A 171 16.11 5.99 2.24
N ALA A 172 16.51 7.04 2.98
CA ALA A 172 17.93 7.35 3.13
C ALA A 172 18.75 6.19 3.71
N LEU A 173 18.21 5.40 4.63
CA LEU A 173 18.99 4.35 5.30
C LEU A 173 19.08 3.05 4.50
N TYR A 174 18.00 2.66 3.82
CA TYR A 174 17.86 1.30 3.27
C TYR A 174 17.47 1.25 1.79
N GLY A 175 17.08 2.39 1.22
CA GLY A 175 16.67 2.54 -0.16
C GLY A 175 17.83 2.35 -1.15
N GLN A 176 17.55 1.71 -2.27
CA GLN A 176 18.52 1.46 -3.34
C GLN A 176 18.97 2.74 -4.04
N ASP A 177 18.07 3.74 -4.13
CA ASP A 177 18.30 5.04 -4.75
C ASP A 177 18.88 6.05 -3.73
N SER A 178 19.03 5.64 -2.46
CA SER A 178 19.64 6.49 -1.44
C SER A 178 21.12 6.74 -1.69
N LEU A 179 21.47 8.02 -1.64
CA LEU A 179 22.85 8.51 -1.62
C LEU A 179 23.59 8.10 -0.32
N PHE A 180 22.88 7.96 0.80
CA PHE A 180 23.46 7.60 2.11
C PHE A 180 23.88 6.15 2.22
N ARG A 181 23.26 5.25 1.45
CA ARG A 181 23.70 3.85 1.38
C ARG A 181 25.18 3.74 1.00
N LYS A 182 25.65 4.57 0.04
CA LYS A 182 27.05 4.60 -0.38
C LYS A 182 27.99 5.19 0.68
N ILE A 183 27.50 6.18 1.43
CA ILE A 183 28.20 6.76 2.57
C ILE A 183 28.37 5.71 3.69
N GLN A 184 27.30 4.97 4.00
CA GLN A 184 27.33 3.87 4.98
C GLN A 184 28.26 2.73 4.55
N GLU A 185 28.21 2.31 3.28
CA GLU A 185 29.15 1.32 2.73
C GLU A 185 30.60 1.78 2.88
N HIS A 186 30.90 3.06 2.63
CA HIS A 186 32.24 3.63 2.78
C HIS A 186 32.75 3.59 4.23
N PHE A 187 31.93 4.03 5.20
CA PHE A 187 32.29 4.02 6.63
C PHE A 187 32.35 2.61 7.23
N SER A 188 31.50 1.70 6.77
CA SER A 188 31.53 0.30 7.20
C SER A 188 32.77 -0.43 6.65
N ALA A 189 33.20 -0.07 5.43
CA ALA A 189 34.39 -0.62 4.80
C ALA A 189 35.71 -0.07 5.36
N THR A 190 35.72 1.06 6.08
CA THR A 190 36.95 1.62 6.64
C THR A 190 37.56 0.75 7.76
N ASN A 191 36.78 -0.20 8.29
CA ASN A 191 37.23 -1.24 9.23
C ASN A 191 37.68 -2.56 8.55
N ALA A 192 37.55 -2.68 7.22
CA ALA A 192 37.97 -3.83 6.43
C ALA A 192 39.02 -3.40 5.39
N THR A 193 40.13 -4.11 5.29
CA THR A 193 41.38 -3.70 4.62
C THR A 193 41.37 -3.44 3.10
N THR A 194 40.21 -3.21 2.47
CA THR A 194 40.08 -2.84 1.05
C THR A 194 38.80 -2.03 0.81
N THR A 195 38.90 -0.71 0.78
CA THR A 195 37.82 0.17 0.30
C THR A 195 37.79 0.16 -1.24
N ASN A 196 36.64 -0.10 -1.83
CA ASN A 196 36.44 -0.08 -3.29
C ASN A 196 36.42 1.37 -3.80
N ALA A 197 37.33 1.74 -4.72
CA ALA A 197 37.44 3.09 -5.27
C ALA A 197 36.14 3.64 -5.87
N THR A 198 35.26 2.77 -6.39
CA THR A 198 33.93 3.15 -6.89
C THR A 198 33.00 3.60 -5.75
N VAL A 199 33.04 2.91 -4.61
CA VAL A 199 32.23 3.25 -3.42
C VAL A 199 32.73 4.56 -2.80
N GLU A 200 34.05 4.75 -2.74
CA GLU A 200 34.66 5.99 -2.26
C GLU A 200 34.30 7.20 -3.13
N TYR A 201 34.39 7.08 -4.45
CA TYR A 201 33.96 8.15 -5.37
C TYR A 201 32.47 8.46 -5.23
N ALA A 202 31.61 7.43 -5.17
CA ALA A 202 30.17 7.61 -5.03
C ALA A 202 29.80 8.26 -3.68
N ALA A 203 30.45 7.86 -2.58
CA ALA A 203 30.26 8.48 -1.27
C ALA A 203 30.71 9.95 -1.26
N ALA A 204 31.86 10.26 -1.87
CA ALA A 204 32.36 11.63 -1.98
C ALA A 204 31.44 12.52 -2.84
N ASP A 205 30.91 12.00 -3.95
CA ASP A 205 29.96 12.73 -4.79
C ASP A 205 28.62 12.93 -4.07
N ALA A 206 28.10 11.90 -3.39
CA ALA A 206 26.91 12.00 -2.53
C ALA A 206 27.06 13.09 -1.46
N LEU A 207 28.16 13.08 -0.70
CA LEU A 207 28.47 14.11 0.29
C LEU A 207 28.54 15.50 -0.37
N LYS A 208 29.19 15.62 -1.53
CA LYS A 208 29.30 16.89 -2.25
C LYS A 208 27.93 17.40 -2.71
N GLN A 209 27.05 16.54 -3.22
CA GLN A 209 25.69 16.90 -3.63
C GLN A 209 24.86 17.34 -2.42
N TYR A 210 24.95 16.61 -1.31
CA TYR A 210 24.32 16.98 -0.04
C TYR A 210 24.81 18.36 0.43
N TYR A 211 26.13 18.57 0.56
CA TYR A 211 26.69 19.85 0.99
C TYR A 211 26.37 21.01 0.04
N LYS A 212 26.14 20.73 -1.25
CA LYS A 212 25.63 21.74 -2.19
C LYS A 212 24.18 22.12 -1.88
N ALA A 213 23.32 21.14 -1.61
CA ALA A 213 21.92 21.37 -1.25
C ALA A 213 21.77 22.13 0.09
N VAL A 214 22.64 21.82 1.05
CA VAL A 214 22.66 22.46 2.37
C VAL A 214 23.66 23.62 2.51
N SER A 215 24.27 24.07 1.41
CA SER A 215 25.34 25.10 1.43
C SER A 215 24.92 26.46 2.01
N GLY A 216 23.61 26.71 2.17
CA GLY A 216 23.05 27.88 2.85
C GLY A 216 22.77 27.69 4.34
N TRP A 217 23.06 26.51 4.92
CA TRP A 217 22.83 26.21 6.34
C TRP A 217 24.02 26.66 7.17
N ASP A 218 23.75 27.15 8.37
CA ASP A 218 24.80 27.35 9.37
C ASP A 218 25.14 26.00 10.03
N GLN A 219 26.20 25.36 9.52
CA GLN A 219 26.67 24.06 9.99
C GLN A 219 27.08 24.05 11.47
N MET A 220 27.38 25.22 12.06
CA MET A 220 27.77 25.36 13.47
C MET A 220 26.57 25.57 14.41
N ASN A 221 25.40 25.92 13.87
CA ASN A 221 24.20 26.28 14.63
C ASN A 221 22.98 25.42 14.29
N TRP A 222 23.19 24.15 13.91
CA TRP A 222 22.10 23.19 13.61
C TRP A 222 21.06 23.05 14.75
N LYS A 223 21.43 23.40 16.00
CA LYS A 223 20.58 23.31 17.20
C LYS A 223 20.58 24.56 18.10
N ALA A 224 21.23 25.65 17.70
CA ALA A 224 21.38 26.80 18.59
C ALA A 224 20.08 27.65 18.62
N GLY A 225 19.07 27.10 19.27
CA GLY A 225 17.74 27.67 19.41
C GLY A 225 16.85 26.72 20.21
N GLU A 226 17.12 26.56 21.51
CA GLU A 226 16.16 25.93 22.45
C GLU A 226 14.87 26.77 22.61
N ASP A 227 14.79 27.93 21.96
CA ASP A 227 13.54 28.63 21.66
C ASP A 227 13.24 28.49 20.15
N PHE A 228 12.36 27.54 19.82
CA PHE A 228 11.80 27.33 18.47
C PHE A 228 11.06 28.56 17.90
N ALA A 229 10.97 29.67 18.66
CA ALA A 229 10.15 30.83 18.33
C ALA A 229 10.88 31.96 17.57
N GLU A 230 12.22 32.01 17.50
CA GLU A 230 12.92 33.26 17.07
C GLU A 230 14.05 33.14 16.02
N GLY A 231 14.19 32.03 15.28
CA GLY A 231 15.24 31.90 14.25
C GLY A 231 14.73 31.42 12.88
N PRO A 232 15.18 31.99 11.74
CA PRO A 232 14.87 31.42 10.43
C PRO A 232 15.72 30.16 10.22
N PHE A 233 15.16 28.98 10.44
CA PHE A 233 15.78 27.72 10.03
C PHE A 233 15.93 27.71 8.50
N ASN A 234 17.16 27.68 7.99
CA ASN A 234 17.38 28.02 6.56
C ASN A 234 17.23 26.88 5.55
N LYS A 235 17.02 25.61 5.96
CA LYS A 235 16.22 24.62 5.20
C LYS A 235 15.72 23.51 6.13
N THR A 236 14.63 22.88 5.72
CA THR A 236 13.81 21.97 6.51
C THR A 236 13.57 20.69 5.70
N CYS A 237 13.07 19.59 6.29
CA CYS A 237 12.80 18.37 5.51
C CYS A 237 11.87 18.67 4.31
N ARG A 238 10.90 19.59 4.47
CA ARG A 238 10.04 20.13 3.39
C ARG A 238 10.83 20.66 2.19
N THR A 239 11.95 21.32 2.46
CA THR A 239 12.74 21.98 1.41
C THR A 239 13.71 21.01 0.73
N LEU A 240 14.11 19.92 1.40
CA LEU A 240 14.95 18.87 0.81
C LEU A 240 14.15 17.93 -0.10
N ASP A 241 12.88 17.69 0.24
CA ASP A 241 11.98 16.81 -0.53
C ASP A 241 11.48 17.46 -1.85
N GLY A 242 11.67 18.79 -2.01
CA GLY A 242 11.36 19.48 -3.27
C GLY A 242 9.91 19.95 -3.43
N GLY A 243 9.06 19.82 -2.41
CA GLY A 243 7.72 20.42 -2.34
C GLY A 243 6.56 19.43 -2.09
N ASP A 244 5.51 19.95 -1.44
CA ASP A 244 4.16 19.41 -1.18
C ASP A 244 3.94 18.03 -0.53
N THR A 245 4.99 17.36 -0.03
CA THR A 245 4.77 16.17 0.81
C THR A 245 4.09 16.56 2.13
N PRO A 246 2.94 15.98 2.49
CA PRO A 246 2.20 16.36 3.69
C PRO A 246 3.05 16.09 4.94
N LEU A 247 3.59 17.15 5.55
CA LEU A 247 4.33 17.06 6.80
C LEU A 247 3.41 16.79 8.00
N ASN A 248 2.12 17.04 7.85
CA ASN A 248 1.12 16.87 8.89
C ASN A 248 0.52 15.46 8.96
N TRP A 249 1.09 14.50 8.21
CA TRP A 249 0.67 13.11 8.24
C TRP A 249 1.48 12.32 9.30
N PRO A 250 0.83 11.71 10.31
CA PRO A 250 1.53 10.81 11.23
C PRO A 250 2.09 9.58 10.53
N ALA A 251 3.35 9.26 10.83
CA ALA A 251 3.99 8.01 10.46
C ALA A 251 4.59 7.29 11.69
N VAL A 252 4.66 5.97 11.63
CA VAL A 252 5.29 5.10 12.62
C VAL A 252 6.35 4.21 11.99
N THR A 253 7.48 4.07 12.67
CA THR A 253 8.59 3.19 12.30
C THR A 253 9.17 2.53 13.57
N PRO A 254 9.85 1.38 13.51
CA PRO A 254 10.55 0.82 14.67
C PRO A 254 11.60 1.80 15.25
N VAL A 255 11.79 1.81 16.58
CA VAL A 255 12.78 2.66 17.25
C VAL A 255 14.22 2.37 16.81
N ASP A 256 14.58 1.09 16.66
CA ASP A 256 15.82 0.68 16.00
C ASP A 256 15.48 0.43 14.52
N PRO A 257 15.92 1.30 13.60
CA PRO A 257 15.53 1.23 12.21
C PRO A 257 16.23 0.07 11.46
N SER A 258 17.17 -0.66 12.08
CA SER A 258 17.88 -1.75 11.42
C SER A 258 16.92 -2.82 10.92
N MET A 259 17.24 -3.45 9.77
CA MET A 259 16.41 -4.53 9.20
C MET A 259 16.19 -5.69 10.19
N ALA A 260 17.15 -5.96 11.09
CA ALA A 260 17.03 -6.98 12.12
C ALA A 260 16.03 -6.59 13.22
N ALA A 261 16.11 -5.35 13.73
CA ALA A 261 15.16 -4.86 14.72
C ALA A 261 13.76 -4.64 14.13
N CYS A 262 13.69 -4.19 12.88
CA CYS A 262 12.49 -4.17 12.06
C CYS A 262 11.78 -5.53 12.06
N ARG A 263 12.48 -6.63 11.73
CA ARG A 263 11.91 -7.99 11.77
C ARG A 263 11.44 -8.42 13.16
N ALA A 264 12.18 -8.06 14.21
CA ALA A 264 11.80 -8.36 15.59
C ALA A 264 10.57 -7.55 16.05
N PHE A 265 10.47 -6.30 15.58
CA PHE A 265 9.39 -5.39 15.88
C PHE A 265 8.06 -5.90 15.34
N ILE A 266 8.05 -6.35 14.08
CA ILE A 266 6.85 -6.80 13.38
C ILE A 266 6.30 -8.16 13.87
N ALA A 267 7.09 -8.89 14.67
CA ALA A 267 6.68 -10.19 15.23
C ALA A 267 5.66 -10.08 16.38
N ASP A 268 5.45 -8.89 16.97
CA ASP A 268 4.37 -8.63 17.93
C ASP A 268 3.66 -7.31 17.56
N PRO A 269 2.36 -7.35 17.17
CA PRO A 269 1.64 -6.16 16.75
C PRO A 269 1.52 -5.09 17.86
N LYS A 270 1.65 -5.47 19.14
CA LYS A 270 1.64 -4.51 20.26
C LYS A 270 2.86 -3.59 20.26
N ASN A 271 3.96 -4.00 19.63
CA ASN A 271 5.16 -3.19 19.53
C ASN A 271 4.94 -1.88 18.79
N ILE A 272 3.97 -1.82 17.87
CA ILE A 272 3.59 -0.58 17.17
C ILE A 272 3.29 0.52 18.16
N VAL A 273 2.58 0.19 19.25
CA VAL A 273 2.16 1.16 20.26
C VAL A 273 3.23 1.35 21.34
N SER A 274 3.87 0.27 21.79
CA SER A 274 4.74 0.30 22.97
C SER A 274 6.22 0.54 22.66
N ALA A 275 6.64 0.35 21.41
CA ALA A 275 8.03 0.41 20.98
C ALA A 275 8.21 1.11 19.63
N GLY A 276 7.12 1.61 19.04
CA GLY A 276 7.14 2.38 17.79
C GLY A 276 7.64 3.79 18.03
N LYS A 277 8.21 4.36 16.98
CA LYS A 277 8.61 5.76 16.94
C LYS A 277 7.70 6.50 15.98
N PHE A 278 7.06 7.55 16.50
CA PHE A 278 6.12 8.36 15.77
C PHE A 278 6.75 9.68 15.31
N GLY A 279 6.25 10.24 14.22
CA GLY A 279 6.69 11.53 13.70
C GLY A 279 6.01 11.87 12.39
N SER A 280 6.37 13.02 11.83
CA SER A 280 5.87 13.51 10.56
C SER A 280 6.32 12.61 9.40
N PHE A 281 5.41 12.28 8.50
CA PHE A 281 5.63 11.38 7.36
C PHE A 281 6.84 11.81 6.54
N GLY A 282 6.91 13.08 6.11
CA GLY A 282 8.03 13.56 5.28
C GLY A 282 9.38 13.43 5.99
N VAL A 283 9.42 13.56 7.32
CA VAL A 283 10.63 13.35 8.10
C VAL A 283 10.98 11.87 8.12
N ILE A 284 10.06 10.99 8.51
CA ILE A 284 10.34 9.54 8.58
C ILE A 284 10.65 8.97 7.18
N ASN A 285 9.99 9.43 6.13
CA ASN A 285 10.28 9.06 4.74
C ASN A 285 11.74 9.35 4.36
N GLU A 286 12.20 10.57 4.65
CA GLU A 286 13.53 11.02 4.31
C GLU A 286 14.61 10.39 5.20
N VAL A 287 14.45 10.45 6.53
CA VAL A 287 15.52 10.04 7.46
C VAL A 287 15.37 8.61 8.00
N GLY A 288 14.26 7.94 7.71
CA GLY A 288 13.94 6.60 8.21
C GLY A 288 13.63 6.55 9.72
N SER A 289 13.89 7.63 10.46
CA SER A 289 13.55 7.77 11.87
C SER A 289 13.69 9.23 12.32
N TRP A 290 12.92 9.67 13.31
CA TRP A 290 13.20 10.93 14.03
C TRP A 290 14.47 10.85 14.90
N ASP A 291 15.27 9.76 14.80
CA ASP A 291 16.48 9.60 15.63
C ASP A 291 17.67 10.29 14.99
N ILE A 292 17.75 11.55 15.36
CA ILE A 292 18.93 12.43 15.43
C ILE A 292 20.26 11.70 15.75
N ASN A 293 20.23 10.53 16.40
CA ASN A 293 21.41 9.75 16.76
C ASN A 293 21.64 8.51 15.90
N SER A 294 21.05 8.39 14.69
CA SER A 294 21.58 7.44 13.70
C SER A 294 23.08 7.71 13.54
N THR A 295 23.89 6.83 14.14
CA THR A 295 25.33 7.01 14.26
C THR A 295 25.97 7.16 12.89
N VAL A 296 25.47 6.43 11.89
CA VAL A 296 25.96 6.48 10.51
C VAL A 296 25.71 7.85 9.85
N ILE A 297 24.50 8.41 9.96
CA ILE A 297 24.19 9.72 9.37
C ILE A 297 25.00 10.80 10.09
N ARG A 298 25.05 10.76 11.41
CA ARG A 298 25.77 11.75 12.22
C ARG A 298 27.29 11.63 12.07
N GLU A 299 27.84 10.43 11.93
CA GLU A 299 29.27 10.19 11.67
C GLU A 299 29.66 10.63 10.26
N GLY A 300 28.78 10.44 9.27
CA GLY A 300 29.05 10.82 7.89
C GLY A 300 28.85 12.30 7.59
N LEU A 301 27.87 12.95 8.22
CA LEU A 301 27.54 14.35 7.99
C LEU A 301 28.10 15.29 9.07
N GLY A 302 28.38 14.80 10.28
CA GLY A 302 28.75 15.62 11.43
C GLY A 302 27.56 16.32 12.13
N HIS A 303 26.35 16.17 11.59
CA HIS A 303 25.10 16.78 12.06
C HIS A 303 23.88 15.94 11.63
N GLU A 304 22.66 16.38 11.94
CA GLU A 304 21.41 15.72 11.53
C GLU A 304 21.13 15.94 10.04
N TYR A 305 20.40 15.03 9.39
CA TYR A 305 20.12 15.17 7.95
C TYR A 305 19.16 16.34 7.64
N CYS A 306 18.05 16.45 8.37
CA CYS A 306 17.07 17.54 8.27
C CYS A 306 16.27 17.72 9.58
N ILE A 307 15.54 18.83 9.68
CA ILE A 307 14.69 19.18 10.85
C ILE A 307 13.24 19.34 10.36
N ASP A 308 12.30 18.88 11.19
CA ASP A 308 10.87 19.13 11.04
C ASP A 308 10.54 20.58 11.39
N ASP A 309 9.96 21.32 10.46
CA ASP A 309 9.61 22.73 10.61
C ASP A 309 8.11 22.99 10.67
N ASP A 310 7.30 21.93 10.82
CA ASP A 310 5.86 22.12 10.86
C ASP A 310 5.41 22.89 12.12
N VAL A 311 4.38 23.72 11.94
CA VAL A 311 3.82 24.59 12.99
C VAL A 311 3.06 23.75 14.03
N ASP A 312 2.53 22.59 13.61
CA ASP A 312 1.85 21.59 14.45
C ASP A 312 2.53 20.21 14.30
N PRO A 313 3.71 19.99 14.90
CA PRO A 313 4.43 18.73 14.77
C PRO A 313 3.67 17.58 15.42
N CYS A 314 3.77 16.40 14.82
CA CYS A 314 3.26 15.16 15.38
C CYS A 314 3.69 14.96 16.83
N VAL A 315 2.74 14.72 17.74
CA VAL A 315 3.08 14.41 19.14
C VAL A 315 3.60 12.99 19.27
N ALA A 316 4.38 12.73 20.33
CA ALA A 316 5.08 11.47 20.56
C ALA A 316 4.14 10.24 20.63
N GLU A 317 2.84 10.46 20.86
CA GLU A 317 1.81 9.44 20.86
C GLU A 317 1.21 9.13 19.46
N GLY A 318 1.77 9.69 18.38
CA GLY A 318 1.35 9.39 17.01
C GLY A 318 0.16 10.19 16.50
N PHE A 319 -0.18 11.30 17.16
CA PHE A 319 -1.24 12.19 16.71
C PHE A 319 -0.67 13.41 16.00
N CYS A 320 -1.12 13.63 14.78
CA CYS A 320 -0.96 14.90 14.05
C CYS A 320 -2.32 15.25 13.42
N SER A 321 -2.43 16.41 12.78
CA SER A 321 -3.71 16.93 12.30
C SER A 321 -4.51 15.90 11.47
N GLY A 322 -5.63 15.41 11.99
CA GLY A 322 -6.75 14.80 11.24
C GLY A 322 -6.50 13.57 10.35
N ARG A 323 -5.26 13.12 10.15
CA ARG A 323 -4.90 12.05 9.20
C ARG A 323 -4.61 10.73 9.92
N PRO A 324 -4.90 9.57 9.29
CA PRO A 324 -4.60 8.27 9.87
C PRO A 324 -3.09 7.99 9.92
N LEU A 325 -2.63 7.26 10.93
CA LEU A 325 -1.22 6.91 11.11
C LEU A 325 -0.72 5.94 10.03
N ASP A 326 0.37 6.26 9.32
CA ASP A 326 0.97 5.41 8.29
C ASP A 326 2.16 4.60 8.82
N TRP A 327 2.33 3.37 8.35
CA TRP A 327 3.56 2.61 8.51
C TRP A 327 4.61 3.23 7.61
N MET A 328 5.80 3.56 8.14
CA MET A 328 6.98 3.99 7.39
C MET A 328 8.22 3.12 7.67
N GLY A 329 7.99 1.92 8.22
CA GLY A 329 9.05 0.96 8.49
C GLY A 329 9.66 0.37 7.21
N ALA A 330 10.97 0.14 7.25
CA ALA A 330 11.73 -0.45 6.13
C ALA A 330 11.39 -1.93 5.84
N CYS A 331 10.58 -2.57 6.68
CA CYS A 331 10.22 -3.97 6.57
C CYS A 331 8.73 -4.18 6.29
N THR A 332 8.44 -5.35 5.73
CA THR A 332 7.11 -5.88 5.45
C THR A 332 6.98 -7.26 6.12
N TRP A 333 5.75 -7.71 6.31
CA TRP A 333 5.45 -9.04 6.83
C TRP A 333 5.53 -10.06 5.71
N LYS A 334 6.20 -11.18 6.00
CA LYS A 334 6.21 -12.34 5.12
C LYS A 334 4.85 -13.05 5.15
N PRO A 335 4.55 -13.91 4.17
CA PRO A 335 3.28 -14.63 4.08
C PRO A 335 2.91 -15.39 5.35
N GLU A 336 3.88 -16.03 6.00
CA GLU A 336 3.71 -16.74 7.28
C GLU A 336 3.23 -15.84 8.42
N ASP A 337 3.58 -14.55 8.40
CA ASP A 337 3.25 -13.58 9.45
C ASP A 337 2.04 -12.68 9.06
N PHE A 338 1.33 -13.00 7.98
CA PHE A 338 0.25 -12.18 7.41
C PHE A 338 -0.77 -11.69 8.44
N MET A 339 -1.24 -12.57 9.35
CA MET A 339 -2.21 -12.16 10.37
C MET A 339 -1.66 -11.14 11.37
N SER A 340 -0.35 -11.14 11.62
CA SER A 340 0.27 -10.12 12.46
C SER A 340 0.26 -8.76 11.77
N SER A 341 0.38 -8.72 10.44
CA SER A 341 0.20 -7.48 9.67
C SER A 341 -1.23 -6.96 9.76
N ILE A 342 -2.23 -7.85 9.75
CA ILE A 342 -3.64 -7.47 9.90
C ILE A 342 -3.94 -6.97 11.32
N ASP A 343 -3.39 -7.62 12.35
CA ASP A 343 -3.52 -7.12 13.72
C ASP A 343 -2.86 -5.75 13.90
N ALA A 344 -1.68 -5.56 13.30
CA ALA A 344 -0.99 -4.27 13.24
C ALA A 344 -1.84 -3.17 12.59
N GLN A 345 -2.48 -3.48 11.44
CA GLN A 345 -3.41 -2.56 10.77
C GLN A 345 -4.56 -2.15 11.70
N HIS A 346 -5.16 -3.11 12.41
CA HIS A 346 -6.24 -2.83 13.34
C HIS A 346 -5.79 -1.87 14.45
N GLU A 347 -4.61 -2.11 15.05
CA GLU A 347 -4.10 -1.23 16.11
C GLU A 347 -3.79 0.18 15.58
N ILE A 348 -3.12 0.29 14.43
CA ILE A 348 -2.84 1.58 13.77
C ILE A 348 -4.14 2.33 13.47
N SER A 349 -5.12 1.66 12.87
CA SER A 349 -6.38 2.29 12.45
C SER A 349 -7.24 2.77 13.62
N THR A 350 -7.02 2.23 14.83
CA THR A 350 -7.70 2.71 16.05
C THR A 350 -7.07 3.97 16.65
N MET A 351 -5.85 4.33 16.23
CA MET A 351 -5.18 5.56 16.64
C MET A 351 -5.72 6.73 15.82
N LYS A 352 -6.84 7.29 16.26
CA LYS A 352 -7.44 8.49 15.66
C LYS A 352 -7.12 9.74 16.49
N SER A 353 -6.99 10.88 15.83
CA SER A 353 -6.91 12.17 16.53
C SER A 353 -8.11 12.34 17.47
N PRO A 354 -7.92 12.83 18.71
CA PRO A 354 -9.02 13.14 19.63
C PRO A 354 -10.05 14.12 19.07
N SER A 355 -9.71 14.89 18.03
CA SER A 355 -10.59 15.85 17.36
C SER A 355 -11.48 15.23 16.26
N VAL A 356 -11.34 13.94 15.96
CA VAL A 356 -12.09 13.25 14.91
C VAL A 356 -13.16 12.33 15.52
N ASP A 357 -14.42 12.68 15.28
CA ASP A 357 -15.57 11.83 15.60
C ASP A 357 -15.74 10.71 14.56
N GLY A 358 -16.15 9.52 15.02
CA GLY A 358 -16.29 8.33 14.16
C GLY A 358 -14.96 7.63 13.84
N PRO A 359 -14.97 6.62 12.94
CA PRO A 359 -13.76 5.95 12.48
C PRO A 359 -12.90 6.92 11.64
N SER A 360 -11.57 6.79 11.73
CA SER A 360 -10.65 7.50 10.84
C SER A 360 -10.90 7.08 9.39
N ILE A 361 -10.57 7.95 8.42
CA ILE A 361 -10.51 7.57 7.00
C ILE A 361 -9.63 6.33 6.90
N GLY A 362 -10.17 5.26 6.31
CA GLY A 362 -9.52 3.96 6.32
C GLY A 362 -8.23 3.98 5.51
N LEU A 363 -7.11 3.66 6.15
CA LEU A 363 -5.91 3.24 5.44
C LEU A 363 -6.11 1.81 4.96
N TRP A 364 -5.70 1.59 3.72
CA TRP A 364 -5.68 0.26 3.15
C TRP A 364 -4.44 -0.45 3.68
N ASN A 365 -4.52 -1.76 3.92
CA ASN A 365 -3.29 -2.54 4.04
C ASN A 365 -2.69 -2.72 2.67
N GLU A 366 -1.37 -2.69 2.58
CA GLU A 366 -0.68 -2.91 1.32
C GLU A 366 -0.26 -4.37 1.21
N ILE A 367 -0.61 -5.02 0.11
CA ILE A 367 -0.24 -6.38 -0.21
C ILE A 367 0.36 -6.36 -1.60
N SER A 368 1.61 -6.81 -1.70
CA SER A 368 2.24 -7.00 -3.01
C SER A 368 1.85 -8.37 -3.57
N ILE A 369 1.31 -8.39 -4.80
CA ILE A 369 1.04 -9.60 -5.57
C ILE A 369 1.67 -9.51 -6.98
N PRO A 370 1.96 -10.63 -7.66
CA PRO A 370 2.53 -10.62 -9.00
C PRO A 370 1.70 -9.82 -10.02
N VAL A 371 2.34 -9.13 -10.95
CA VAL A 371 1.64 -8.43 -12.07
C VAL A 371 0.84 -9.40 -12.93
N GLU A 372 1.27 -10.65 -13.01
CA GLU A 372 0.60 -11.72 -13.74
C GLU A 372 -0.76 -12.11 -13.14
N ALA A 373 -1.08 -11.66 -11.93
CA ALA A 373 -2.42 -11.79 -11.36
C ALA A 373 -3.45 -10.90 -12.07
N ASN A 374 -3.04 -9.82 -12.74
CA ASN A 374 -3.95 -8.89 -13.41
C ASN A 374 -4.39 -9.42 -14.79
N THR A 375 -5.15 -10.51 -14.79
CA THR A 375 -5.64 -11.18 -15.99
C THR A 375 -7.13 -11.49 -15.86
N PRO A 376 -7.84 -11.80 -16.97
CA PRO A 376 -9.23 -12.26 -16.91
C PRO A 376 -9.45 -13.49 -16.01
N GLN A 377 -8.42 -14.32 -15.82
CA GLN A 377 -8.46 -15.50 -14.95
C GLN A 377 -8.15 -15.17 -13.49
N GLY A 378 -7.33 -14.15 -13.25
CA GLY A 378 -6.94 -13.73 -11.90
C GLY A 378 -7.94 -12.82 -11.21
N VAL A 379 -8.94 -12.29 -11.93
CA VAL A 379 -10.01 -11.45 -11.39
C VAL A 379 -11.34 -12.22 -11.43
N GLN A 380 -12.06 -12.27 -10.30
CA GLN A 380 -13.36 -12.92 -10.20
C GLN A 380 -14.55 -11.94 -10.20
N ALA A 381 -14.31 -10.65 -9.93
CA ALA A 381 -15.33 -9.61 -9.99
C ALA A 381 -14.70 -8.21 -10.10
N VAL A 382 -15.47 -7.26 -10.63
CA VAL A 382 -15.20 -5.82 -10.55
C VAL A 382 -16.24 -5.20 -9.63
N PHE A 383 -15.90 -4.16 -8.86
CA PHE A 383 -16.85 -3.48 -7.99
C PHE A 383 -16.82 -1.97 -8.11
N HIS A 384 -17.92 -1.33 -7.67
CA HIS A 384 -18.03 0.11 -7.45
C HIS A 384 -18.81 0.36 -6.14
N PHE A 385 -18.74 1.56 -5.58
CA PHE A 385 -19.33 1.88 -4.25
C PHE A 385 -20.82 2.28 -4.25
N GLY A 386 -21.48 2.27 -5.42
CA GLY A 386 -22.84 2.79 -5.57
C GLY A 386 -22.99 4.23 -5.03
N ASP A 387 -24.16 4.55 -4.45
CA ASP A 387 -24.48 5.88 -3.90
C ASP A 387 -23.72 6.22 -2.60
N TYR A 388 -23.04 5.24 -1.99
CA TYR A 388 -22.26 5.46 -0.77
C TYR A 388 -21.04 6.37 -1.02
N PHE A 389 -20.51 6.37 -2.24
CA PHE A 389 -19.31 7.14 -2.59
C PHE A 389 -19.50 8.64 -2.36
N ASP A 390 -20.67 9.19 -2.69
CA ASP A 390 -21.00 10.60 -2.49
C ASP A 390 -21.05 10.96 -1.00
N THR A 391 -21.54 10.03 -0.17
CA THR A 391 -21.55 10.18 1.30
C THR A 391 -20.13 10.15 1.86
N TRP A 392 -19.28 9.25 1.36
CA TRP A 392 -17.89 9.16 1.76
C TRP A 392 -17.10 10.41 1.37
N ILE A 393 -17.25 10.92 0.14
CA ILE A 393 -16.63 12.18 -0.29
C ILE A 393 -17.07 13.31 0.65
N GLY A 394 -18.37 13.44 0.90
CA GLY A 394 -18.89 14.48 1.79
C GLY A 394 -18.29 14.43 3.20
N ASN A 395 -18.12 13.22 3.77
CA ASN A 395 -17.50 13.03 5.07
C ASN A 395 -15.99 13.26 5.06
N SER A 396 -15.28 12.79 4.02
CA SER A 396 -13.84 12.98 3.84
C SER A 396 -13.49 14.47 3.74
N LEU A 397 -14.24 15.22 2.92
CA LEU A 397 -14.09 16.68 2.80
C LEU A 397 -14.39 17.43 4.11
N ALA A 398 -15.30 16.92 4.94
CA ALA A 398 -15.59 17.50 6.25
C ALA A 398 -14.49 17.22 7.30
N GLN A 399 -13.74 16.12 7.15
CA GLN A 399 -12.63 15.75 8.01
C GLN A 399 -11.30 16.42 7.59
N ASP A 400 -11.20 16.88 6.35
CA ASP A 400 -10.00 17.50 5.75
C ASP A 400 -10.12 19.04 5.63
N ALA A 401 -10.72 19.70 6.63
CA ALA A 401 -11.09 21.12 6.57
C ALA A 401 -9.93 22.10 6.35
N ASP A 402 -8.67 21.67 6.52
CA ASP A 402 -7.45 22.45 6.26
C ASP A 402 -6.70 22.03 4.98
N GLY A 403 -7.16 21.00 4.27
CA GLY A 403 -6.48 20.39 3.12
C GLY A 403 -7.35 20.22 1.86
N ALA A 404 -8.51 20.87 1.79
CA ALA A 404 -9.38 20.82 0.62
C ALA A 404 -8.75 21.51 -0.61
N GLU A 405 -7.82 20.84 -1.28
CA GLU A 405 -7.38 21.20 -2.63
C GLU A 405 -8.49 20.92 -3.65
N ASP A 406 -9.19 21.99 -4.04
CA ASP A 406 -9.51 22.49 -5.40
C ASP A 406 -10.01 21.57 -6.54
N ASN A 407 -10.27 20.27 -6.34
CA ASN A 407 -10.91 19.43 -7.36
C ASN A 407 -12.15 18.70 -6.80
N PRO A 408 -13.30 19.39 -6.67
CA PRO A 408 -14.55 18.70 -6.37
C PRO A 408 -14.78 17.63 -7.44
N PHE A 409 -14.99 16.38 -7.02
CA PHE A 409 -15.38 15.31 -7.93
C PHE A 409 -16.61 15.75 -8.73
N PRO A 410 -16.66 15.46 -10.05
CA PRO A 410 -17.84 15.73 -10.85
C PRO A 410 -19.10 15.15 -10.18
N SER A 411 -20.23 15.84 -10.28
CA SER A 411 -21.50 15.41 -9.65
C SER A 411 -22.03 14.07 -10.18
N ASP A 412 -21.51 13.60 -11.31
CA ASP A 412 -21.82 12.33 -11.97
C ASP A 412 -20.75 11.25 -11.75
N TYR A 413 -19.83 11.45 -10.79
CA TYR A 413 -18.73 10.52 -10.56
C TYR A 413 -19.18 9.09 -10.20
N GLY A 414 -20.29 8.94 -9.45
CA GLY A 414 -20.89 7.63 -9.19
C GLY A 414 -21.41 6.92 -10.46
N GLU A 415 -21.99 7.67 -11.41
CA GLU A 415 -22.40 7.12 -12.71
C GLU A 415 -21.18 6.72 -13.54
N TYR A 416 -20.12 7.53 -13.50
CA TYR A 416 -18.85 7.23 -14.14
C TYR A 416 -18.22 5.94 -13.60
N ALA A 417 -18.19 5.78 -12.28
CA ALA A 417 -17.67 4.60 -11.61
C ALA A 417 -18.39 3.33 -12.07
N ARG A 418 -19.73 3.36 -12.05
CA ARG A 418 -20.56 2.24 -12.47
C ARG A 418 -20.35 1.88 -13.94
N TYR A 419 -20.34 2.90 -14.81
CA TYR A 419 -20.09 2.70 -16.24
C TYR A 419 -18.70 2.08 -16.47
N SER A 420 -17.68 2.59 -15.79
CA SER A 420 -16.31 2.12 -15.94
C SER A 420 -16.14 0.68 -15.43
N ALA A 421 -16.74 0.35 -14.30
CA ALA A 421 -16.77 -1.01 -13.78
C ALA A 421 -17.38 -2.00 -14.80
N GLN A 422 -18.48 -1.62 -15.45
CA GLN A 422 -19.10 -2.42 -16.51
C GLN A 422 -18.18 -2.60 -17.72
N LYS A 423 -17.54 -1.53 -18.19
CA LYS A 423 -16.62 -1.61 -19.34
C LYS A 423 -15.38 -2.44 -19.05
N LEU A 424 -14.80 -2.34 -17.86
CA LEU A 424 -13.67 -3.16 -17.44
C LEU A 424 -14.07 -4.64 -17.35
N ALA A 425 -15.21 -4.92 -16.73
CA ALA A 425 -15.71 -6.27 -16.59
C ALA A 425 -15.98 -6.94 -17.95
N GLU A 426 -16.69 -6.25 -18.86
CA GLU A 426 -17.04 -6.78 -20.18
C GLU A 426 -15.84 -6.86 -21.14
N GLY A 427 -15.04 -5.79 -21.19
CA GLY A 427 -14.01 -5.61 -22.21
C GLY A 427 -12.66 -6.20 -21.85
N TYR A 428 -12.20 -5.96 -20.61
CA TYR A 428 -10.85 -6.34 -20.19
C TYR A 428 -10.82 -7.68 -19.46
N TYR A 429 -11.69 -7.89 -18.47
CA TYR A 429 -11.69 -9.08 -17.61
C TYR A 429 -12.58 -10.22 -18.13
N GLY A 430 -13.07 -10.16 -19.37
CA GLY A 430 -13.72 -11.30 -20.03
C GLY A 430 -15.13 -11.64 -19.53
N GLY A 431 -15.87 -10.64 -19.02
CA GLY A 431 -17.26 -10.78 -18.61
C GLY A 431 -17.47 -11.21 -17.15
N VAL A 432 -16.55 -10.86 -16.25
CA VAL A 432 -16.72 -11.09 -14.80
C VAL A 432 -17.91 -10.29 -14.25
N PRO A 433 -18.56 -10.73 -13.15
CA PRO A 433 -19.63 -9.98 -12.52
C PRO A 433 -19.20 -8.60 -12.02
N VAL A 434 -20.10 -7.62 -12.12
CA VAL A 434 -19.95 -6.29 -11.51
C VAL A 434 -20.75 -6.25 -10.22
N ILE A 435 -20.12 -5.88 -9.12
CA ILE A 435 -20.68 -5.91 -7.76
C ILE A 435 -20.78 -4.49 -7.20
N THR A 436 -21.83 -4.21 -6.44
CA THR A 436 -21.93 -2.97 -5.66
C THR A 436 -21.40 -3.21 -4.25
N VAL A 437 -20.56 -2.31 -3.74
CA VAL A 437 -20.04 -2.32 -2.37
C VAL A 437 -20.73 -1.21 -1.57
N THR A 438 -21.38 -1.56 -0.47
CA THR A 438 -22.03 -0.59 0.44
C THR A 438 -21.48 -0.77 1.85
N PRO A 439 -20.34 -0.12 2.17
CA PRO A 439 -19.52 -0.45 3.34
C PRO A 439 -19.98 0.31 4.60
N THR A 440 -21.27 0.24 4.92
CA THR A 440 -21.76 0.79 6.19
C THR A 440 -21.51 -0.19 7.33
N LYS A 441 -21.48 0.32 8.56
CA LYS A 441 -21.42 -0.49 9.78
C LYS A 441 -22.52 -1.56 9.81
N GLU A 442 -23.76 -1.18 9.50
CA GLU A 442 -24.91 -2.08 9.55
C GLU A 442 -24.76 -3.22 8.54
N ASN A 443 -24.32 -2.90 7.32
CA ASN A 443 -24.10 -3.90 6.28
C ASN A 443 -22.92 -4.80 6.61
N ALA A 444 -21.83 -4.24 7.14
CA ALA A 444 -20.68 -5.02 7.59
C ALA A 444 -21.07 -6.04 8.66
N LEU A 445 -21.70 -5.57 9.74
CA LEU A 445 -22.12 -6.43 10.86
C LEU A 445 -23.16 -7.47 10.45
N ALA A 446 -23.99 -7.17 9.44
CA ALA A 446 -24.97 -8.08 8.87
C ALA A 446 -24.40 -9.03 7.80
N GLY A 447 -23.13 -8.87 7.37
CA GLY A 447 -22.52 -9.65 6.29
C GLY A 447 -23.17 -9.39 4.92
N LYS A 448 -23.46 -8.13 4.61
CA LYS A 448 -24.17 -7.68 3.40
C LYS A 448 -23.49 -6.49 2.72
N ILE A 449 -22.16 -6.46 2.74
CA ILE A 449 -21.37 -5.39 2.10
C ILE A 449 -21.49 -5.44 0.58
N PHE A 450 -21.49 -6.65 0.00
CA PHE A 450 -21.52 -6.85 -1.44
C PHE A 450 -22.95 -7.09 -1.93
N GLY A 451 -23.29 -6.48 -3.06
CA GLY A 451 -24.61 -6.56 -3.68
C GLY A 451 -24.60 -6.43 -5.21
N CYS A 452 -25.80 -6.31 -5.76
CA CYS A 452 -26.10 -6.00 -7.15
C CYS A 452 -27.20 -4.92 -7.14
#